data_AF-A0A537X161-F1
#
_entry.id   AF-A0A537X161-F1
#
_cell.length_a   1.000
_cell.length_b   1.000
_cell.length_c   1.000
_cell.angle_alpha   90.00
_cell.angle_beta   90.00
_cell.angle_gamma   90.00
#
_symmetry.space_group_name_H-M   'P 1'
#
loop_
_entity.id
_entity.type
_entity.pdbx_description
1 polymer ?
#
loop_
_entity_poly.entity_id
_entity_poly.type
_entity_poly.pdbx_seq_one_letter_code
_entity_poly.pdbx_strand_id
1 'polypeptide(L)'
;MQPLRPTAHEAASLRIAEELDRIEAAVHAGSTDLRTLGFWRVVAAIKRDPVLVLDHADQVGRIDGAAFRARVRVRVPVWVGTLVLAGVIAAGVVAVVLAARWTGTAAGLALLAAAVAWSIGVHCPTHMVFGWFAGIRFIESFLGGPPPPRPGLKTDYATYLRAEPSMRAWFHASGAIATKVAPFVAVALAPATNAPAWAVLAAAAIGVLQIVTDVLFSTKTSDWKKFRRERAVAKYLRGR
;
A
#
# COMPACT_ATOMS: atom_id res chain seq x y z
N MET A 1 22.68 7.76 47.91
CA MET A 1 21.69 7.35 46.91
C MET A 1 22.39 6.52 45.85
N GLN A 2 22.08 5.24 45.72
CA GLN A 2 22.62 4.39 44.66
C GLN A 2 21.82 4.71 43.38
N PRO A 3 22.46 5.07 42.25
CA PRO A 3 21.73 5.33 41.02
C PRO A 3 20.98 4.04 40.63
N LEU A 4 19.66 4.14 40.50
CA LEU A 4 18.82 3.03 40.05
C LEU A 4 19.31 2.60 38.66
N ARG A 5 19.72 1.34 38.54
CA ARG A 5 20.10 0.78 37.24
C ARG A 5 18.83 0.71 36.37
N PRO A 6 18.89 1.15 35.10
CA PRO A 6 17.75 1.02 34.20
C PRO A 6 17.36 -0.45 34.07
N THR A 7 16.06 -0.70 34.04
CA THR A 7 15.50 -2.01 33.70
C THR A 7 15.95 -2.42 32.30
N ALA A 8 15.90 -3.72 32.00
CA ALA A 8 16.26 -4.21 30.67
C ALA A 8 15.41 -3.57 29.56
N HIS A 9 14.16 -3.21 29.86
CA HIS A 9 13.25 -2.52 28.96
C HIS A 9 13.68 -1.08 28.71
N GLU A 10 13.96 -0.30 29.76
CA GLU A 10 14.48 1.07 29.64
C GLU A 10 15.79 1.10 28.87
N ALA A 11 16.71 0.17 29.17
CA ALA A 11 17.97 0.05 28.43
C ALA A 11 17.76 -0.29 26.94
N ALA A 12 16.72 -1.07 26.61
CA ALA A 12 16.36 -1.35 25.22
C ALA A 12 15.74 -0.15 24.52
N SER A 13 14.84 0.59 25.20
CA SER A 13 14.23 1.81 24.67
C SER A 13 15.27 2.89 24.41
N LEU A 14 16.22 3.09 25.32
CA LEU A 14 17.35 4.02 25.16
C LEU A 14 18.21 3.69 23.92
N ARG A 15 18.58 2.42 23.74
CA ARG A 15 19.34 2.00 22.54
C ARG A 15 18.58 2.23 21.23
N ILE A 16 17.26 2.05 21.25
CA ILE A 16 16.41 2.33 20.08
C ILE A 16 16.37 3.84 19.81
N ALA A 17 16.23 4.66 20.84
CA ALA A 17 16.24 6.12 20.73
C ALA A 17 17.56 6.61 20.12
N GLU A 18 18.71 6.19 20.65
CA GLU A 18 20.04 6.56 20.13
C GLU A 18 20.22 6.21 18.65
N GLU A 19 19.75 5.02 18.24
CA GLU A 19 19.79 4.59 16.84
C GLU A 19 18.85 5.42 15.96
N LEU A 20 17.65 5.77 16.43
CA LEU A 20 16.73 6.61 15.69
C LEU A 20 17.26 8.04 15.55
N ASP A 21 17.86 8.61 16.60
CA ASP A 21 18.48 9.95 16.56
C ASP A 21 19.61 10.00 15.53
N ARG A 22 20.49 8.99 15.53
CA ARG A 22 21.56 8.84 14.52
C ARG A 22 20.99 8.81 13.10
N ILE A 23 19.91 8.04 12.89
CA ILE A 23 19.28 7.91 11.57
C ILE A 23 18.57 9.21 11.18
N GLU A 24 17.86 9.85 12.09
CA GLU A 24 17.16 11.12 11.86
C GLU A 24 18.14 12.21 11.46
N ALA A 25 19.26 12.33 12.18
CA ALA A 25 20.36 13.24 11.83
C ALA A 25 20.94 12.95 10.44
N ALA A 26 21.17 11.68 10.09
CA ALA A 26 21.66 11.32 8.75
C ALA A 26 20.66 11.68 7.64
N VAL A 27 19.35 11.48 7.89
CA VAL A 27 18.29 11.90 6.95
C VAL A 27 18.24 13.42 6.81
N HIS A 28 18.40 14.17 7.90
CA HIS A 28 18.48 15.63 7.87
C HIS A 28 19.72 16.12 7.11
N ALA A 29 20.83 15.40 7.18
CA ALA A 29 22.02 15.63 6.38
C ALA A 29 21.89 15.20 4.90
N GLY A 30 20.73 14.70 4.47
CA GLY A 30 20.43 14.37 3.07
C GLY A 30 20.54 12.88 2.71
N SER A 31 20.87 12.00 3.66
CA SER A 31 20.90 10.54 3.40
C SER A 31 19.48 9.98 3.33
N THR A 32 19.01 9.61 2.13
CA THR A 32 17.62 9.13 1.95
C THR A 32 17.46 7.61 1.88
N ASP A 33 18.56 6.85 1.84
CA ASP A 33 18.51 5.38 1.83
C ASP A 33 18.38 4.80 3.25
N LEU A 34 17.14 4.70 3.71
CA LEU A 34 16.78 4.12 5.00
C LEU A 34 17.25 2.67 5.18
N ARG A 35 17.44 1.90 4.10
CA ARG A 35 17.93 0.53 4.21
C ARG A 35 19.39 0.53 4.66
N THR A 36 20.21 1.32 4.00
CA THR A 36 21.65 1.45 4.31
C THR A 36 21.87 2.05 5.70
N LEU A 37 20.98 2.94 6.15
CA LEU A 37 21.03 3.51 7.50
C LEU A 37 20.61 2.54 8.63
N GLY A 38 20.08 1.35 8.29
CA GLY A 38 19.64 0.35 9.26
C GLY A 38 18.23 0.58 9.83
N PHE A 39 17.50 1.58 9.35
CA PHE A 39 16.18 1.98 9.84
C PHE A 39 15.18 0.83 9.90
N TRP A 40 15.08 0.03 8.84
CA TRP A 40 14.11 -1.07 8.80
C TRP A 40 14.40 -2.19 9.81
N ARG A 41 15.65 -2.34 10.26
CA ARG A 41 16.03 -3.27 11.33
C ARG A 41 15.52 -2.75 12.68
N VAL A 42 15.70 -1.47 12.95
CA VAL A 42 15.20 -0.79 14.17
C VAL A 42 13.68 -0.84 14.23
N VAL A 43 12.99 -0.49 13.15
CA VAL A 43 11.53 -0.59 13.03
C VAL A 43 11.02 -2.03 13.24
N ALA A 44 11.75 -3.04 12.75
CA ALA A 44 11.37 -4.43 12.97
C ALA A 44 11.48 -4.85 14.45
N ALA A 45 12.41 -4.27 15.21
CA ALA A 45 12.49 -4.46 16.66
C ALA A 45 11.30 -3.77 17.35
N ILE A 46 11.03 -2.50 17.02
CA ILE A 46 9.91 -1.72 17.57
C ILE A 46 8.57 -2.45 17.36
N LYS A 47 8.29 -2.98 16.16
CA LYS A 47 7.03 -3.68 15.85
C LYS A 47 6.71 -4.88 16.74
N ARG A 48 7.71 -5.43 17.44
CA ARG A 48 7.58 -6.62 18.30
C ARG A 48 7.34 -6.28 19.78
N ASP A 49 7.30 -4.99 20.13
CA ASP A 49 7.07 -4.52 21.48
C ASP A 49 6.08 -3.33 21.45
N PRO A 50 4.85 -3.51 21.97
CA PRO A 50 3.84 -2.43 21.98
C PRO A 50 4.30 -1.17 22.71
N VAL A 51 5.14 -1.27 23.74
CA VAL A 51 5.62 -0.10 24.48
C VAL A 51 6.58 0.70 23.61
N LEU A 52 7.51 0.02 22.92
CA LEU A 52 8.41 0.69 21.97
C LEU A 52 7.65 1.33 20.80
N VAL A 53 6.50 0.77 20.40
CA VAL A 53 5.63 1.42 19.40
C VAL A 53 5.08 2.73 19.96
N LEU A 54 4.59 2.76 21.20
CA LEU A 54 4.05 3.97 21.80
C LEU A 54 5.11 5.06 21.92
N ASP A 55 6.31 4.69 22.36
CA ASP A 55 7.42 5.62 22.60
C ASP A 55 7.98 6.20 21.29
N HIS A 56 8.13 5.36 20.25
CA HIS A 56 8.96 5.70 19.08
C HIS A 56 8.20 5.88 17.78
N ALA A 57 6.89 5.57 17.71
CA ALA A 57 6.14 5.61 16.44
C ALA A 57 6.19 6.97 15.74
N ASP A 58 6.10 8.09 16.48
CA ASP A 58 6.11 9.42 15.89
C ASP A 58 7.48 9.77 15.29
N GLN A 59 8.57 9.43 15.98
CA GLN A 59 9.92 9.63 15.45
C GLN A 59 10.14 8.80 14.19
N VAL A 60 9.74 7.53 14.20
CA VAL A 60 9.78 6.67 13.01
C VAL A 60 8.99 7.29 11.85
N GLY A 61 7.79 7.80 12.13
CA GLY A 61 6.95 8.49 11.13
C GLY A 61 7.62 9.72 10.54
N ARG A 62 8.26 10.56 11.35
CA ARG A 62 9.01 11.74 10.89
C ARG A 62 10.17 11.35 9.98
N ILE A 63 10.99 10.38 10.40
CA ILE A 63 12.15 9.89 9.62
C ILE A 63 11.69 9.34 8.26
N ASP A 64 10.72 8.43 8.26
CA ASP A 64 10.20 7.80 7.04
C ASP A 64 9.52 8.80 6.10
N GLY A 65 8.81 9.79 6.66
CA GLY A 65 8.19 10.87 5.93
C GLY A 65 9.21 11.84 5.32
N ALA A 66 10.25 12.22 6.06
CA ALA A 66 11.31 13.10 5.58
C ALA A 66 12.11 12.46 4.44
N ALA A 67 12.57 11.22 4.62
CA ALA A 67 13.31 10.49 3.60
C ALA A 67 12.47 10.27 2.32
N PHE A 68 11.17 9.99 2.47
CA PHE A 68 10.26 9.87 1.32
C PHE A 68 10.14 11.18 0.55
N ARG A 69 9.87 12.29 1.25
CA ARG A 69 9.68 13.62 0.64
C ARG A 69 10.94 14.14 -0.05
N ALA A 70 12.12 13.77 0.43
CA ALA A 70 13.39 14.07 -0.19
C ALA A 70 13.64 13.25 -1.47
N ARG A 71 13.13 12.00 -1.54
CA ARG A 71 13.37 11.08 -2.68
C ARG A 71 12.33 11.19 -3.79
N VAL A 72 11.06 11.44 -3.45
CA VAL A 72 9.94 11.37 -4.39
C VAL A 72 9.55 12.77 -4.86
N ARG A 73 9.73 13.02 -6.17
CA ARG A 73 9.50 14.34 -6.77
C ARG A 73 8.03 14.58 -7.13
N VAL A 74 7.36 13.57 -7.69
CA VAL A 74 5.97 13.70 -8.13
C VAL A 74 5.05 13.24 -7.00
N ARG A 75 4.60 14.21 -6.20
CA ARG A 75 3.71 14.00 -5.06
C ARG A 75 2.67 15.11 -4.99
N VAL A 76 1.48 14.75 -4.54
CA VAL A 76 0.33 15.65 -4.38
C VAL A 76 -0.39 15.32 -3.07
N PRO A 77 -1.19 16.25 -2.52
CA PRO A 77 -2.05 15.96 -1.38
C PRO A 77 -2.93 14.73 -1.65
N VAL A 78 -3.20 13.93 -0.61
CA VAL A 78 -3.95 12.67 -0.72
C VAL A 78 -5.29 12.86 -1.44
N TRP A 79 -6.01 13.95 -1.12
CA TRP A 79 -7.31 14.22 -1.73
C TRP A 79 -7.23 14.40 -3.25
N VAL A 80 -6.16 15.00 -3.78
CA VAL A 80 -5.96 15.17 -5.23
C VAL A 80 -5.79 13.81 -5.89
N GLY A 81 -4.92 12.96 -5.34
CA GLY A 81 -4.71 11.61 -5.86
C GLY A 81 -5.98 10.77 -5.78
N THR A 82 -6.74 10.88 -4.69
CA THR A 82 -8.05 10.23 -4.54
C THR A 82 -9.05 10.69 -5.59
N LEU A 83 -9.17 11.99 -5.86
CA LEU A 83 -10.06 12.50 -6.91
C LEU A 83 -9.68 11.99 -8.30
N VAL A 84 -8.39 11.95 -8.62
CA VAL A 84 -7.90 11.39 -9.89
C VAL A 84 -8.28 9.92 -10.00
N LEU A 85 -8.03 9.13 -8.96
CA LEU A 85 -8.37 7.69 -8.95
C LEU A 85 -9.88 7.45 -9.00
N ALA A 86 -10.67 8.28 -8.33
CA ALA A 86 -12.13 8.28 -8.44
C ALA A 86 -12.58 8.59 -9.89
N GLY A 87 -11.92 9.53 -10.56
CA GLY A 87 -12.11 9.80 -11.99
C GLY A 87 -11.80 8.60 -12.87
N VAL A 88 -10.71 7.86 -12.60
CA VAL A 88 -10.40 6.60 -13.32
C VAL A 88 -11.48 5.55 -13.10
N ILE A 89 -11.98 5.41 -11.86
CA ILE A 89 -13.09 4.49 -11.56
C ILE A 89 -14.35 4.89 -12.32
N ALA A 90 -14.70 6.17 -12.32
CA ALA A 90 -15.84 6.72 -13.05
C ALA A 90 -15.70 6.53 -14.56
N ALA A 91 -14.50 6.70 -15.12
CA ALA A 91 -14.22 6.40 -16.52
C ALA A 91 -14.48 4.93 -16.87
N GLY A 92 -14.21 4.00 -15.96
CA GLY A 92 -14.58 2.60 -16.12
C GLY A 92 -16.10 2.38 -16.17
N VAL A 93 -16.87 3.09 -15.34
CA VAL A 93 -18.35 3.07 -15.41
C VAL A 93 -18.84 3.61 -16.76
N VAL A 94 -18.31 4.75 -17.20
CA VAL A 94 -18.63 5.32 -18.52
C VAL A 94 -18.29 4.32 -19.63
N ALA A 95 -17.15 3.64 -19.55
CA ALA A 95 -16.76 2.65 -20.53
C ALA A 95 -17.74 1.45 -20.59
N VAL A 96 -18.28 0.99 -19.46
CA VAL A 96 -19.37 -0.02 -19.45
C VAL A 96 -20.63 0.51 -20.13
N VAL A 97 -21.02 1.76 -19.85
CA VAL A 97 -22.18 2.38 -20.51
C VAL A 97 -21.96 2.46 -22.02
N LEU A 98 -20.77 2.85 -22.48
CA LEU A 98 -20.42 2.87 -23.89
C LEU A 98 -20.43 1.47 -24.51
N ALA A 99 -19.93 0.46 -23.80
CA ALA A 99 -19.99 -0.94 -24.24
C ALA A 99 -21.45 -1.44 -24.44
N ALA A 100 -22.41 -0.91 -23.67
CA ALA A 100 -23.83 -1.20 -23.83
C ALA A 100 -24.53 -0.43 -24.96
N ARG A 101 -23.91 0.65 -25.48
CA ARG A 101 -24.48 1.48 -26.55
C ARG A 101 -23.85 1.24 -27.92
N TRP A 102 -22.56 0.95 -27.94
CA TRP A 102 -21.81 0.64 -29.16
C TRP A 102 -21.95 -0.83 -29.52
N THR A 103 -21.40 -1.25 -30.66
CA THR A 103 -21.42 -2.64 -31.12
C THR A 103 -20.05 -3.09 -31.61
N GLY A 104 -19.90 -4.41 -31.80
CA GLY A 104 -18.69 -5.01 -32.38
C GLY A 104 -17.42 -4.66 -31.63
N THR A 105 -16.37 -4.31 -32.36
CA THR A 105 -15.05 -4.03 -31.79
C THR A 105 -15.04 -2.85 -30.82
N ALA A 106 -15.82 -1.80 -31.09
CA ALA A 106 -15.88 -0.62 -30.22
C ALA A 106 -16.44 -0.96 -28.83
N ALA A 107 -17.51 -1.77 -28.78
CA ALA A 107 -18.05 -2.26 -27.50
C ALA A 107 -17.05 -3.15 -26.75
N GLY A 108 -16.32 -3.99 -27.47
CA GLY A 108 -15.28 -4.84 -26.89
C GLY A 108 -14.13 -4.04 -26.28
N LEU A 109 -13.63 -3.02 -26.99
CA LEU A 109 -12.59 -2.13 -26.48
C LEU A 109 -13.05 -1.33 -25.26
N ALA A 110 -14.31 -0.88 -25.25
CA ALA A 110 -14.89 -0.19 -24.10
C ALA A 110 -14.98 -1.10 -22.85
N LEU A 111 -15.36 -2.37 -23.02
CA LEU A 111 -15.34 -3.34 -21.91
C LEU A 111 -13.91 -3.56 -21.37
N LEU A 112 -12.92 -3.69 -22.25
CA LEU A 112 -11.52 -3.83 -21.85
C LEU A 112 -11.01 -2.57 -21.13
N ALA A 113 -11.39 -1.39 -21.60
CA ALA A 113 -11.06 -0.13 -20.95
C ALA A 113 -11.61 -0.10 -19.52
N ALA A 114 -12.84 -0.58 -19.28
CA ALA A 114 -13.41 -0.69 -17.94
C ALA A 114 -12.59 -1.64 -17.04
N ALA A 115 -12.24 -2.83 -17.54
CA ALA A 115 -11.45 -3.81 -16.80
C ALA A 115 -10.07 -3.25 -16.36
N VAL A 116 -9.38 -2.55 -17.28
CA VAL A 116 -8.08 -1.91 -17.01
C VAL A 116 -8.22 -0.72 -16.07
N ALA A 117 -9.19 0.17 -16.33
CA ALA A 117 -9.44 1.35 -15.52
C ALA A 117 -9.73 0.96 -14.07
N TRP A 118 -10.58 -0.02 -13.82
CA TRP A 118 -10.87 -0.49 -12.47
C TRP A 118 -9.68 -1.21 -11.83
N SER A 119 -8.91 -2.01 -12.57
CA SER A 119 -7.68 -2.64 -12.04
C SER A 119 -6.72 -1.61 -11.44
N ILE A 120 -6.56 -0.46 -12.11
CA ILE A 120 -5.68 0.61 -11.66
C ILE A 120 -6.37 1.46 -10.58
N GLY A 121 -7.60 1.88 -10.86
CA GLY A 121 -8.32 2.89 -10.10
C GLY A 121 -8.68 2.45 -8.70
N VAL A 122 -8.98 1.16 -8.46
CA VAL A 122 -9.45 0.69 -7.14
C VAL A 122 -8.32 0.36 -6.17
N HIS A 123 -7.09 0.13 -6.65
CA HIS A 123 -5.99 -0.38 -5.82
C HIS A 123 -5.69 0.53 -4.61
N CYS A 124 -5.34 1.79 -4.88
CA CYS A 124 -5.01 2.77 -3.84
C CYS A 124 -6.24 3.16 -3.00
N PRO A 125 -7.43 3.42 -3.55
CA PRO A 125 -8.61 3.73 -2.75
C PRO A 125 -9.01 2.60 -1.81
N THR A 126 -8.87 1.33 -2.21
CA THR A 126 -9.13 0.20 -1.29
C THR A 126 -8.13 0.16 -0.13
N HIS A 127 -6.84 0.44 -0.39
CA HIS A 127 -5.88 0.65 0.69
C HIS A 127 -6.30 1.79 1.61
N MET A 128 -6.76 2.91 1.05
CA MET A 128 -7.17 4.08 1.82
C MET A 128 -8.37 3.79 2.72
N VAL A 129 -9.43 3.19 2.17
CA VAL A 129 -10.64 2.81 2.91
C VAL A 129 -10.31 1.83 4.01
N PHE A 130 -9.55 0.77 3.71
CA PHE A 130 -9.16 -0.20 4.73
C PHE A 130 -8.24 0.44 5.79
N GLY A 131 -7.32 1.30 5.35
CA GLY A 131 -6.44 2.05 6.24
C GLY A 131 -7.22 2.90 7.23
N TRP A 132 -8.25 3.61 6.76
CA TRP A 132 -9.13 4.40 7.62
C TRP A 132 -9.82 3.55 8.70
N PHE A 133 -10.38 2.39 8.32
CA PHE A 133 -10.94 1.44 9.29
C PHE A 133 -9.91 0.90 10.30
N ALA A 134 -8.65 0.77 9.89
CA ALA A 134 -7.55 0.32 10.73
C ALA A 134 -6.89 1.45 11.54
N GLY A 135 -7.36 2.70 11.44
CA GLY A 135 -6.73 3.86 12.08
C GLY A 135 -5.42 4.31 11.42
N ILE A 136 -5.12 3.84 10.21
CA ILE A 136 -3.93 4.16 9.43
C ILE A 136 -4.21 5.38 8.54
N ARG A 137 -3.39 6.41 8.67
CA ARG A 137 -3.47 7.64 7.88
C ARG A 137 -2.48 7.62 6.71
N PHE A 138 -2.65 8.59 5.80
CA PHE A 138 -1.81 8.78 4.62
C PHE A 138 -1.38 10.24 4.56
N ILE A 139 -0.14 10.48 4.13
CA ILE A 139 0.40 11.84 4.06
C ILE A 139 0.32 12.41 2.64
N GLU A 140 0.62 11.62 1.61
CA GLU A 140 0.73 12.10 0.23
C GLU A 140 0.37 10.99 -0.77
N SER A 141 -0.21 11.37 -1.91
CA SER A 141 -0.26 10.54 -3.11
C SER A 141 0.97 10.80 -3.96
N PHE A 142 1.49 9.79 -4.65
CA PHE A 142 2.69 9.94 -5.46
C PHE A 142 2.69 9.07 -6.71
N LEU A 143 3.53 9.44 -7.68
CA LEU A 143 3.89 8.58 -8.81
C LEU A 143 5.35 8.15 -8.66
N GLY A 144 5.59 6.83 -8.63
CA GLY A 144 6.94 6.31 -8.42
C GLY A 144 7.11 4.82 -8.72
N GLY A 145 8.29 4.30 -8.41
CA GLY A 145 8.69 2.94 -8.76
C GLY A 145 9.46 2.87 -10.09
N PRO A 146 9.91 1.66 -10.50
CA PRO A 146 10.55 1.47 -11.78
C PRO A 146 9.59 1.83 -12.92
N PRO A 147 10.08 2.32 -14.08
CA PRO A 147 9.24 2.62 -15.22
C PRO A 147 8.39 1.41 -15.68
N PRO A 148 7.11 1.61 -16.03
CA PRO A 148 6.37 2.87 -15.92
C PRO A 148 6.00 3.19 -14.45
N PRO A 149 6.10 4.47 -14.03
CA PRO A 149 5.76 4.87 -12.67
C PRO A 149 4.29 4.59 -12.37
N ARG A 150 4.01 4.18 -11.14
CA ARG A 150 2.67 3.76 -10.70
C ARG A 150 2.14 4.70 -9.63
N PRO A 151 0.81 4.91 -9.57
CA PRO A 151 0.20 5.64 -8.47
C PRO A 151 0.43 4.89 -7.16
N GLY A 152 0.75 5.64 -6.11
CA GLY A 152 0.96 5.12 -4.77
C GLY A 152 0.41 6.07 -3.71
N LEU A 153 0.14 5.51 -2.54
CA LEU A 153 -0.21 6.26 -1.33
C LEU A 153 0.90 6.08 -0.29
N LYS A 154 1.46 7.19 0.17
CA LYS A 154 2.42 7.17 1.25
C LYS A 154 1.66 7.15 2.58
N THR A 155 1.74 6.01 3.23
CA THR A 155 1.22 5.80 4.58
C THR A 155 1.95 6.69 5.59
N ASP A 156 1.22 7.26 6.54
CA ASP A 156 1.79 7.82 7.76
C ASP A 156 2.28 6.66 8.63
N TYR A 157 3.61 6.49 8.71
CA TYR A 157 4.20 5.33 9.36
C TYR A 157 3.96 5.29 10.88
N ALA A 158 3.71 6.44 11.51
CA ALA A 158 3.44 6.50 12.95
C ALA A 158 2.07 5.87 13.26
N THR A 159 1.03 6.32 12.55
CA THR A 159 -0.32 5.72 12.67
C THR A 159 -0.33 4.27 12.20
N TYR A 160 0.45 3.95 11.15
CA TYR A 160 0.64 2.57 10.72
C TYR A 160 1.19 1.69 11.82
N LEU A 161 2.24 2.10 12.54
CA LEU A 161 2.82 1.28 13.60
C LEU A 161 1.84 1.00 14.75
N ARG A 162 0.99 1.98 15.07
CA ARG A 162 -0.01 1.89 16.13
C ARG A 162 -1.20 1.00 15.77
N ALA A 163 -1.50 0.83 14.49
CA ALA A 163 -2.56 -0.09 14.06
C ALA A 163 -2.22 -1.55 14.41
N GLU A 164 -3.24 -2.35 14.75
CA GLU A 164 -3.04 -3.77 15.09
C GLU A 164 -2.31 -4.51 13.95
N PRO A 165 -1.29 -5.35 14.22
CA PRO A 165 -0.56 -6.07 13.18
C PRO A 165 -1.44 -6.90 12.23
N SER A 166 -2.55 -7.45 12.72
CA SER A 166 -3.49 -8.19 11.87
C SER A 166 -4.22 -7.26 10.88
N MET A 167 -4.61 -6.08 11.33
CA MET A 167 -5.21 -5.02 10.50
C MET A 167 -4.20 -4.46 9.50
N ARG A 168 -2.93 -4.27 9.89
CA ARG A 168 -1.86 -3.89 8.95
C ARG A 168 -1.66 -4.93 7.87
N ALA A 169 -1.75 -6.22 8.20
CA ALA A 169 -1.68 -7.28 7.21
C ALA A 169 -2.81 -7.14 6.20
N TRP A 170 -4.07 -7.12 6.65
CA TRP A 170 -5.22 -6.98 5.77
C TRP A 170 -5.22 -5.67 4.97
N PHE A 171 -4.73 -4.58 5.55
CA PHE A 171 -4.46 -3.33 4.83
C PHE A 171 -3.56 -3.56 3.62
N HIS A 172 -2.47 -4.32 3.73
CA HIS A 172 -1.63 -4.64 2.57
C HIS A 172 -2.32 -5.59 1.58
N ALA A 173 -3.12 -6.54 2.05
CA ALA A 173 -3.83 -7.44 1.13
C ALA A 173 -4.95 -6.73 0.34
N SER A 174 -5.57 -5.70 0.91
CA SER A 174 -6.84 -5.16 0.41
C SER A 174 -6.75 -4.62 -1.02
N GLY A 175 -5.79 -3.74 -1.32
CA GLY A 175 -5.60 -3.21 -2.68
C GLY A 175 -5.20 -4.29 -3.69
N ALA A 176 -4.36 -5.23 -3.27
CA ALA A 176 -3.96 -6.36 -4.11
C ALA A 176 -5.12 -7.30 -4.45
N ILE A 177 -6.05 -7.52 -3.52
CA ILE A 177 -7.28 -8.30 -3.74
C ILE A 177 -8.21 -7.53 -4.69
N ALA A 178 -8.50 -6.25 -4.40
CA ALA A 178 -9.42 -5.45 -5.21
C ALA A 178 -8.97 -5.34 -6.67
N THR A 179 -7.66 -5.17 -6.90
CA THR A 179 -7.07 -5.14 -8.25
C THR A 179 -7.38 -6.41 -9.04
N LYS A 180 -7.32 -7.57 -8.39
CA LYS A 180 -7.54 -8.88 -9.05
C LYS A 180 -9.02 -9.15 -9.29
N VAL A 181 -9.88 -8.65 -8.41
CA VAL A 181 -11.34 -8.78 -8.55
C VAL A 181 -11.85 -7.87 -9.68
N ALA A 182 -11.24 -6.70 -9.89
CA ALA A 182 -11.74 -5.68 -10.82
C ALA A 182 -11.99 -6.15 -12.26
N PRO A 183 -11.08 -6.89 -12.95
CA PRO A 183 -11.37 -7.42 -14.29
C PRO A 183 -12.57 -8.36 -14.31
N PHE A 184 -12.77 -9.17 -13.26
CA PHE A 184 -13.91 -10.09 -13.19
C PHE A 184 -15.23 -9.37 -12.93
N VAL A 185 -15.21 -8.20 -12.30
CA VAL A 185 -16.40 -7.34 -12.21
C VAL A 185 -16.80 -6.86 -13.61
N ALA A 186 -15.85 -6.45 -14.45
CA ALA A 186 -16.16 -6.10 -15.84
C ALA A 186 -16.71 -7.30 -16.62
N VAL A 187 -16.11 -8.49 -16.46
CA VAL A 187 -16.63 -9.74 -17.07
C VAL A 187 -18.06 -10.05 -16.61
N ALA A 188 -18.35 -9.90 -15.32
CA ALA A 188 -19.68 -10.15 -14.77
C ALA A 188 -20.74 -9.17 -15.30
N LEU A 189 -20.32 -7.97 -15.71
CA LEU A 189 -21.20 -6.97 -16.33
C LEU A 189 -21.36 -7.15 -17.84
N ALA A 190 -20.56 -8.01 -18.48
CA ALA A 190 -20.61 -8.23 -19.93
C ALA A 190 -22.02 -8.56 -20.47
N PRO A 191 -22.89 -9.34 -19.79
CA PRO A 191 -24.26 -9.60 -20.26
C PRO A 191 -25.13 -8.35 -20.41
N ALA A 192 -24.78 -7.24 -19.75
CA ALA A 192 -25.47 -5.96 -19.87
C ALA A 192 -24.88 -5.06 -20.99
N THR A 193 -23.97 -5.60 -21.80
CA THR A 193 -23.26 -4.86 -22.85
C THR A 193 -23.40 -5.54 -24.21
N ASN A 194 -23.02 -4.86 -25.29
CA ASN A 194 -22.92 -5.44 -26.63
C ASN A 194 -21.50 -5.94 -26.94
N ALA A 195 -20.68 -6.17 -25.91
CA ALA A 195 -19.30 -6.57 -26.08
C ALA A 195 -19.22 -8.00 -26.66
N PRO A 196 -18.43 -8.21 -27.72
CA PRO A 196 -18.24 -9.53 -28.30
C PRO A 196 -17.47 -10.47 -27.36
N ALA A 197 -17.66 -11.77 -27.54
CA ALA A 197 -17.06 -12.80 -26.67
C ALA A 197 -15.54 -12.68 -26.53
N TRP A 198 -14.81 -12.26 -27.57
CA TRP A 198 -13.37 -12.08 -27.50
C TRP A 198 -12.95 -11.06 -26.43
N ALA A 199 -13.73 -9.99 -26.24
CA ALA A 199 -13.44 -8.96 -25.26
C ALA A 199 -13.68 -9.45 -23.83
N VAL A 200 -14.74 -10.26 -23.64
CA VAL A 200 -15.03 -10.92 -22.36
C VAL A 200 -13.90 -11.88 -21.99
N LEU A 201 -13.45 -12.70 -22.94
CA LEU A 201 -12.32 -13.62 -22.75
C LEU A 201 -11.02 -12.86 -22.47
N ALA A 202 -10.76 -11.76 -23.16
CA ALA A 202 -9.59 -10.93 -22.93
C ALA A 202 -9.63 -10.24 -21.54
N ALA A 203 -10.78 -9.74 -21.10
CA ALA A 203 -10.95 -9.18 -19.75
C ALA A 203 -10.70 -10.24 -18.67
N ALA A 204 -11.22 -11.46 -18.86
CA ALA A 204 -10.96 -12.59 -17.97
C ALA A 204 -9.47 -12.97 -17.96
N ALA A 205 -8.83 -13.01 -19.14
CA ALA A 205 -7.41 -13.29 -19.27
C ALA A 205 -6.53 -12.26 -18.53
N ILE A 206 -6.89 -10.97 -18.57
CA ILE A 206 -6.23 -9.93 -17.76
C ILE A 206 -6.29 -10.28 -16.27
N GLY A 207 -7.47 -10.62 -15.75
CA GLY A 207 -7.64 -11.00 -14.34
C GLY A 207 -6.83 -12.25 -13.95
N VAL A 208 -6.86 -13.29 -14.78
CA VAL A 208 -6.09 -14.52 -14.56
C VAL A 208 -4.58 -14.23 -14.59
N LEU A 209 -4.11 -13.45 -15.57
CA LEU A 209 -2.70 -13.11 -15.69
C LEU A 209 -2.21 -12.28 -14.49
N GLN A 210 -3.03 -11.36 -13.98
CA GLN A 210 -2.74 -10.63 -12.75
C GLN A 210 -2.60 -11.57 -11.55
N ILE A 211 -3.49 -12.56 -11.40
CA ILE A 211 -3.40 -13.56 -10.33
C ILE A 211 -2.13 -14.40 -10.46
N VAL A 212 -1.86 -14.95 -11.64
CA VAL A 212 -0.68 -15.80 -11.91
C VAL A 212 0.60 -15.04 -11.62
N THR A 213 0.72 -13.80 -12.13
CA THR A 213 1.90 -12.95 -11.89
C THR A 213 2.11 -12.71 -10.40
N ASP A 214 1.04 -12.46 -9.64
CA ASP A 214 1.15 -12.23 -8.21
C ASP A 214 1.55 -13.53 -7.47
N VAL A 215 0.96 -14.69 -7.78
CA VAL A 215 1.35 -15.97 -7.17
C VAL A 215 2.83 -16.29 -7.41
N LEU A 216 3.34 -16.05 -8.63
CA LEU A 216 4.71 -16.38 -9.00
C LEU A 216 5.76 -15.41 -8.43
N PHE A 217 5.44 -14.11 -8.33
CA PHE A 217 6.45 -13.07 -8.04
C PHE A 217 6.20 -12.25 -6.77
N SER A 218 4.98 -12.23 -6.24
CA SER A 218 4.56 -11.27 -5.21
C SER A 218 5.25 -11.41 -3.86
N THR A 219 5.53 -12.64 -3.44
CA THR A 219 6.01 -12.91 -2.07
C THR A 219 7.36 -12.27 -1.76
N LYS A 220 8.07 -11.77 -2.77
CA LYS A 220 9.42 -11.18 -2.66
C LYS A 220 9.44 -9.65 -2.76
N THR A 221 8.47 -9.01 -3.41
CA THR A 221 8.53 -7.56 -3.73
C THR A 221 7.20 -6.80 -3.65
N SER A 222 6.03 -7.43 -3.48
CA SER A 222 4.73 -6.71 -3.47
C SER A 222 3.99 -6.79 -2.12
N ASP A 223 2.71 -6.43 -2.09
CA ASP A 223 1.97 -6.29 -0.84
C ASP A 223 1.79 -7.60 -0.08
N TRP A 224 1.83 -8.76 -0.73
CA TRP A 224 1.82 -10.04 -0.01
C TRP A 224 3.08 -10.28 0.82
N LYS A 225 4.23 -9.73 0.42
CA LYS A 225 5.43 -9.73 1.28
C LYS A 225 5.16 -8.94 2.55
N LYS A 226 4.51 -7.78 2.43
CA LYS A 226 4.17 -6.94 3.58
C LYS A 226 3.10 -7.63 4.44
N PHE A 227 2.05 -8.19 3.84
CA PHE A 227 1.04 -9.01 4.51
C PHE A 227 1.69 -10.12 5.35
N ARG A 228 2.57 -10.94 4.74
CA ARG A 228 3.26 -12.03 5.44
C ARG A 228 4.10 -11.53 6.61
N ARG A 229 4.81 -10.42 6.43
CA ARG A 229 5.61 -9.81 7.49
C ARG A 229 4.75 -9.35 8.66
N GLU A 230 3.64 -8.66 8.41
CA GLU A 230 2.75 -8.19 9.48
C GLU A 230 1.99 -9.34 10.15
N ARG A 231 1.61 -10.39 9.39
CA ARG A 231 1.09 -11.65 9.96
C ARG A 231 2.09 -12.33 10.90
N ALA A 232 3.37 -12.32 10.56
CA ALA A 232 4.41 -12.87 11.42
C ALA A 232 4.54 -12.08 12.73
N VAL A 233 4.44 -10.75 12.68
CA VAL A 233 4.38 -9.89 13.89
C VAL A 233 3.14 -10.21 14.72
N ALA A 234 1.97 -10.32 14.08
CA ALA A 234 0.73 -10.67 14.78
C ALA A 234 0.85 -12.02 15.51
N LYS A 235 1.42 -13.03 14.84
CA LYS A 235 1.65 -14.35 15.44
C LYS A 235 2.62 -14.28 16.61
N TYR A 236 3.69 -13.51 16.48
CA TYR A 236 4.68 -13.32 17.54
C TYR A 236 4.06 -12.69 18.79
N LEU A 237 3.27 -11.62 18.63
CA LEU A 237 2.65 -10.93 19.78
C LEU A 237 1.56 -11.77 20.47
N ARG A 238 0.84 -12.63 19.75
CA ARG A 238 -0.14 -13.54 20.37
C ARG A 238 0.49 -14.67 21.18
N GLY A 239 1.77 -14.97 20.94
CA GLY A 239 2.50 -16.05 21.61
C GLY A 239 3.36 -15.58 22.79
N ARG A 240 3.32 -14.28 23.14
CA ARG A 240 3.90 -13.73 24.36
C ARG A 240 2.80 -13.57 25.40
#